data_AF-A0A382EYJ2-F1
#
_entry.id   AF-A0A382EYJ2-F1
#
_cell.length_a   1.000
_cell.length_b   1.000
_cell.length_c   1.000
_cell.angle_alpha   90.00
_cell.angle_beta   90.00
_cell.angle_gamma   90.00
#
_symmetry.space_group_name_H-M   'P 1'
#
loop_
_entity.id
_entity.type
_entity.pdbx_description
1 polymer ?
#
loop_
_entity_poly.entity_id
_entity_poly.type
_entity_poly.pdbx_seq_one_letter_code
_entity_poly.pdbx_strand_id
1 'polypeptide(L)'
;MTLLDFLRDVLKLTGTHMGCEHGVCGACSINTEGDAVRACLMLAVQAQGLNIKTVEGLCEDDGSPGILQDAFRDAHGLQCGYCTPGMLVAADALLHTT
;
A
#
# COMPACT_ATOMS: atom_id res chain seq x y z
N MET A 1 -9.57 -10.75 -12.00
CA MET A 1 -9.54 -10.04 -10.70
C MET A 1 -8.13 -9.50 -10.52
N THR A 2 -8.02 -8.19 -10.37
CA THR A 2 -6.73 -7.55 -10.05
C THR A 2 -6.33 -7.90 -8.62
N LEU A 3 -5.07 -7.66 -8.26
CA LEU A 3 -4.61 -7.83 -6.90
C LEU A 3 -5.30 -6.82 -5.97
N LEU A 4 -5.59 -5.62 -6.46
CA LEU A 4 -6.38 -4.63 -5.72
C LEU A 4 -7.77 -5.16 -5.33
N ASP A 5 -8.50 -5.74 -6.29
CA ASP A 5 -9.81 -6.34 -6.04
C ASP A 5 -9.71 -7.46 -5.00
N PHE A 6 -8.70 -8.32 -5.12
CA PHE A 6 -8.50 -9.44 -4.19
C PHE A 6 -8.23 -8.96 -2.77
N LEU A 7 -7.34 -7.99 -2.58
CA LEU A 7 -7.03 -7.41 -1.27
C LEU A 7 -8.28 -6.84 -0.62
N ARG A 8 -9.05 -6.04 -1.36
CA ARG A 8 -10.20 -5.28 -0.82
C ARG A 8 -11.44 -6.15 -0.63
N ASP A 9 -11.78 -6.96 -1.63
CA ASP A 9 -13.07 -7.64 -1.67
C ASP A 9 -13.01 -9.06 -1.12
N VAL A 10 -11.86 -9.73 -1.19
CA VAL A 10 -11.69 -11.09 -0.66
C VAL A 10 -11.02 -11.05 0.71
N LEU A 11 -9.86 -10.42 0.84
CA LEU A 11 -9.12 -10.36 2.11
C LEU A 11 -9.60 -9.28 3.08
N LYS A 12 -10.43 -8.34 2.60
CA LYS A 12 -10.94 -7.19 3.38
C LYS A 12 -9.85 -6.25 3.91
N LEU A 13 -8.68 -6.23 3.28
CA LEU A 13 -7.61 -5.26 3.48
C LEU A 13 -7.90 -4.02 2.62
N THR A 14 -8.60 -3.05 3.21
CA THR A 14 -9.24 -1.95 2.48
C THR A 14 -8.41 -0.67 2.42
N GLY A 15 -7.25 -0.62 3.08
CA GLY A 15 -6.36 0.55 3.09
C GLY A 15 -5.66 0.79 1.76
N THR A 16 -5.52 -0.23 0.92
CA THR A 16 -5.08 -0.03 -0.48
C THR A 16 -6.26 0.46 -1.31
N HIS A 17 -6.15 1.65 -1.92
CA HIS A 17 -7.29 2.36 -2.51
C HIS A 17 -7.38 2.26 -4.03
N MET A 18 -8.62 2.30 -4.53
CA MET A 18 -8.95 2.35 -5.96
C MET A 18 -9.06 3.81 -6.42
N GLY A 19 -8.02 4.32 -7.08
CA GLY A 19 -8.02 5.67 -7.64
C GLY A 19 -8.33 5.70 -9.13
N CYS A 20 -7.28 5.65 -9.95
CA CYS A 20 -7.40 5.77 -11.41
C CYS A 20 -7.49 4.45 -12.16
N GLU A 21 -7.11 3.32 -11.53
CA GLU A 21 -7.11 1.97 -12.13
C GLU A 21 -6.22 1.73 -13.36
N HIS A 22 -5.55 2.77 -13.87
CA HIS A 22 -4.59 2.68 -14.99
C HIS A 22 -3.14 3.04 -14.57
N GLY A 23 -2.79 2.86 -13.29
CA GLY A 23 -1.41 2.94 -12.77
C GLY A 23 -0.82 4.32 -12.51
N VAL A 24 -1.52 5.41 -12.81
CA VAL A 24 -0.97 6.78 -12.73
C VAL A 24 -0.99 7.37 -11.32
N CYS A 25 -2.10 7.27 -10.58
CA CYS A 25 -2.27 8.01 -9.32
C CYS A 25 -1.49 7.44 -8.12
N GLY A 26 -1.12 6.17 -8.17
CA GLY A 26 -0.44 5.48 -7.07
C GLY A 26 -1.24 5.22 -5.79
N ALA A 27 -2.55 5.53 -5.74
CA ALA A 27 -3.37 5.24 -4.55
C ALA A 27 -3.44 3.73 -4.19
N CYS A 28 -3.15 2.87 -5.16
CA CYS A 28 -3.10 1.41 -5.02
C CYS A 28 -1.66 0.86 -4.84
N SER A 29 -0.69 1.67 -4.40
CA SER A 29 0.66 1.16 -4.13
C SER A 29 0.63 0.03 -3.11
N ILE A 30 1.33 -1.05 -3.44
CA ILE A 30 1.73 -2.13 -2.53
C ILE A 30 3.25 -2.27 -2.60
N ASN A 31 3.87 -2.79 -1.55
CA ASN A 31 5.27 -3.22 -1.59
C ASN A 31 5.29 -4.72 -1.91
N THR A 32 6.00 -5.11 -2.97
CA THR A 32 6.17 -6.49 -3.40
C THR A 32 7.66 -6.77 -3.50
N GLU A 33 8.19 -7.66 -2.66
CA GLU A 33 9.63 -8.00 -2.63
C GLU A 33 10.57 -6.78 -2.51
N GLY A 34 10.12 -5.71 -1.84
CA GLY A 34 10.89 -4.46 -1.68
C GLY A 34 10.55 -3.37 -2.70
N ASP A 35 9.84 -3.69 -3.78
CA ASP A 35 9.49 -2.75 -4.83
C ASP A 35 8.07 -2.18 -4.70
N ALA A 36 7.90 -0.90 -5.03
CA ALA A 36 6.57 -0.28 -5.11
C ALA A 36 5.84 -0.67 -6.41
N VAL A 37 4.76 -1.44 -6.28
CA VAL A 37 3.96 -1.97 -7.40
C VAL A 37 2.54 -1.41 -7.40
N ARG A 38 1.92 -1.28 -8.58
CA ARG A 38 0.53 -0.85 -8.75
C ARG A 38 -0.42 -2.05 -8.68
N ALA A 39 -1.11 -2.24 -7.57
CA ALA A 39 -2.00 -3.39 -7.38
C ALA A 39 -3.14 -3.47 -8.41
N CYS A 40 -3.57 -2.33 -8.98
CA CYS A 40 -4.61 -2.31 -10.01
C CYS A 40 -4.14 -2.86 -11.37
N LEU A 41 -2.83 -2.95 -11.61
CA LEU A 41 -2.25 -3.47 -12.87
C LEU A 41 -1.71 -4.90 -12.75
N MET A 42 -1.69 -5.45 -11.54
CA MET A 42 -1.24 -6.82 -11.27
C MET A 42 -2.46 -7.72 -11.10
N LEU A 43 -2.46 -8.92 -11.69
CA LEU A 43 -3.47 -9.93 -11.42
C LEU A 43 -3.16 -10.64 -10.10
N ALA A 44 -4.18 -10.96 -9.30
CA ALA A 44 -3.99 -11.61 -8.01
C ALA A 44 -3.19 -12.93 -8.10
N VAL A 45 -3.40 -13.70 -9.19
CA VAL A 45 -2.65 -14.96 -9.44
C VAL A 45 -1.15 -14.73 -9.65
N GLN A 46 -0.74 -13.56 -10.14
CA GLN A 46 0.68 -13.24 -10.31
C GLN A 46 1.39 -13.01 -8.97
N ALA A 47 0.63 -12.76 -7.90
CA ALA A 47 1.18 -12.55 -6.56
C ALA A 47 1.41 -13.86 -5.79
N GLN A 48 1.07 -15.00 -6.39
CA GLN A 48 1.21 -16.29 -5.72
C GLN A 48 2.68 -16.55 -5.34
N GLY A 49 2.92 -16.76 -4.04
CA GLY A 49 4.25 -17.04 -3.50
C GLY A 49 5.13 -15.80 -3.28
N LEU A 50 4.64 -14.60 -3.60
CA LEU A 50 5.35 -13.35 -3.32
C LEU A 50 4.98 -12.83 -1.93
N ASN A 51 5.92 -12.15 -1.29
CA ASN A 51 5.69 -11.36 -0.09
C ASN A 51 5.13 -9.99 -0.47
N ILE A 52 3.90 -9.72 -0.02
CA ILE A 52 3.18 -8.48 -0.27
C ILE A 52 2.96 -7.76 1.05
N LYS A 53 3.40 -6.50 1.13
CA LYS A 53 3.11 -5.60 2.24
C LYS A 53 2.21 -4.46 1.77
N THR A 54 1.06 -4.30 2.44
CA THR A 54 0.11 -3.19 2.25
C THR A 54 0.29 -2.14 3.34
N VAL A 55 -0.52 -1.07 3.35
CA VAL A 55 -0.48 -0.06 4.41
C VAL A 55 -0.78 -0.64 5.79
N GLU A 56 -1.63 -1.66 5.88
CA GLU A 56 -1.97 -2.37 7.11
C GLU A 56 -0.74 -3.08 7.70
N GLY A 57 0.17 -3.55 6.84
CA GLY A 57 1.43 -4.16 7.24
C GLY A 57 2.53 -3.16 7.66
N LEU A 58 2.22 -1.86 7.69
CA LEU A 58 3.11 -0.82 8.22
C LEU A 58 2.79 -0.44 9.67
N CYS A 59 1.71 -0.96 10.24
CA CYS A 59 1.40 -0.79 11.66
C CYS A 59 2.30 -1.68 12.53
N GLU A 60 2.43 -1.31 13.81
CA GLU A 60 3.04 -2.18 14.82
C GLU A 60 2.15 -3.40 15.10
N ASP A 61 2.72 -4.42 15.77
CA ASP A 61 2.01 -5.69 16.06
C ASP A 61 0.72 -5.50 16.90
N ASP A 62 0.65 -4.44 17.70
CA ASP A 62 -0.53 -4.08 18.50
C ASP A 62 -1.58 -3.26 17.73
N GLY A 63 -1.31 -2.97 16.45
CA GLY A 63 -2.15 -2.18 15.56
C GLY A 63 -1.97 -0.67 15.69
N SER A 64 -1.05 -0.20 16.54
CA SER A 64 -0.70 1.21 16.61
C SER A 64 0.07 1.67 15.36
N PRO A 65 0.09 2.98 15.04
CA PRO A 65 0.78 3.47 13.87
C PRO A 65 2.29 3.20 13.94
N GLY A 66 2.87 2.72 12.83
CA GLY A 66 4.31 2.57 12.72
C GLY A 66 5.03 3.90 12.46
N ILE A 67 6.35 3.86 12.51
CA ILE A 67 7.24 5.05 12.42
C ILE A 67 6.90 5.95 11.21
N LEU A 68 6.66 5.37 10.04
CA LEU A 68 6.39 6.14 8.83
C LEU A 68 5.01 6.80 8.86
N GLN A 69 4.01 6.15 9.45
CA GLN A 69 2.67 6.71 9.63
C GLN A 69 2.70 7.90 10.60
N ASP A 70 3.44 7.77 11.69
CA ASP A 70 3.67 8.85 12.66
C ASP A 70 4.41 10.03 12.02
N ALA A 71 5.47 9.77 11.25
CA ALA A 71 6.21 10.82 10.55
C ALA A 71 5.33 11.60 9.56
N PHE A 72 4.45 10.93 8.81
CA PHE A 72 3.49 11.59 7.93
C PHE A 72 2.48 12.43 8.71
N ARG A 73 1.99 11.95 9.85
CA ARG A 73 1.07 12.71 10.72
C ARG A 73 1.73 13.99 11.25
N ASP A 74 2.94 13.85 11.79
CA ASP A 74 3.66 14.95 12.43
C ASP A 74 4.10 16.02 11.42
N ALA A 75 4.35 15.60 10.17
CA ALA A 75 4.65 16.51 9.06
C ALA A 75 3.40 17.08 8.36
N HIS A 76 2.19 16.82 8.89
CA HIS A 76 0.91 17.22 8.26
C HIS A 76 0.77 16.72 6.81
N GLY A 77 1.31 15.52 6.52
CA GLY A 77 1.39 14.90 5.19
C GLY A 77 0.07 14.32 4.67
N LEU A 78 -1.05 14.55 5.37
CA LEU A 78 -2.38 14.12 4.94
C LEU A 78 -3.41 15.23 5.14
N GLN A 79 -4.37 15.31 4.20
CA GLN A 79 -5.57 16.16 4.30
C GLN A 79 -6.81 15.27 4.25
N CYS A 80 -7.29 14.93 3.05
CA CYS A 80 -8.41 14.00 2.88
C CYS A 80 -8.05 12.55 3.20
N GLY A 81 -6.75 12.22 3.24
CA GLY A 81 -6.23 10.89 3.57
C GLY A 81 -6.29 9.85 2.44
N TYR A 82 -6.99 10.13 1.33
CA TYR A 82 -7.23 9.10 0.31
C TYR A 82 -5.95 8.59 -0.38
N CYS A 83 -4.98 9.45 -0.66
CA CYS A 83 -3.72 9.04 -1.28
C CYS A 83 -2.69 8.54 -0.26
N THR A 84 -2.91 8.78 1.04
CA THR A 84 -1.91 8.59 2.08
C THR A 84 -1.42 7.15 2.19
N PRO A 85 -2.29 6.11 2.14
CA PRO A 85 -1.82 4.72 2.11
C PRO A 85 -0.82 4.43 0.99
N GLY A 86 -1.12 4.88 -0.23
CA GLY A 86 -0.27 4.67 -1.39
C GLY A 86 1.08 5.39 -1.29
N MET A 87 1.11 6.56 -0.63
CA MET A 87 2.34 7.30 -0.38
C MET A 87 3.21 6.65 0.70
N LEU A 88 2.59 6.19 1.80
CA LEU A 88 3.29 5.48 2.88
C LEU A 88 3.98 4.23 2.36
N VAL A 89 3.28 3.40 1.59
CA VAL A 89 3.86 2.19 1.01
C VAL A 89 4.98 2.48 0.01
N ALA A 90 4.82 3.53 -0.80
CA ALA A 90 5.88 3.94 -1.74
C ALA A 90 7.14 4.42 -1.01
N ALA A 91 6.98 5.14 0.09
CA ALA A 91 8.09 5.57 0.93
C ALA A 91 8.73 4.39 1.69
N ASP A 92 7.95 3.42 2.18
CA ASP A 92 8.46 2.17 2.75
C ASP A 92 9.37 1.43 1.75
N ALA A 93 8.90 1.22 0.52
CA ALA A 93 9.70 0.58 -0.53
C ALA A 93 11.01 1.34 -0.83
N LEU A 94 10.94 2.68 -0.93
CA LEU A 94 12.12 3.53 -1.16
C LEU A 94 13.17 3.37 -0.04
N LEU A 95 12.73 3.29 1.22
CA LEU A 95 13.63 3.16 2.37
C LEU A 95 14.27 1.77 2.49
N HIS A 96 13.70 0.74 1.87
CA HIS A 96 14.21 -0.63 1.88
C HIS A 96 15.07 -0.97 0.65
N THR A 97 15.16 -0.08 -0.34
CA THR A 97 16.03 -0.27 -1.50
C THR A 97 17.50 -0.13 -1.06
N THR A 98 18.25 -1.24 -0.98
CA THR A 98 19.69 -1.27 -0.68
C THR A 98 20.50 -1.68 -1.90
#